data_AF-A0A941UIJ7-F1
#
_entry.id   AF-A0A941UIJ7-F1
#
_cell.length_a   1.000
_cell.length_b   1.000
_cell.length_c   1.000
_cell.angle_alpha   90.00
_cell.angle_beta   90.00
_cell.angle_gamma   90.00
#
_symmetry.space_group_name_H-M   'P 1'
#
loop_
_entity.id
_entity.type
_entity.pdbx_description
1 polymer ?
#
loop_
_entity_poly.entity_id
_entity_poly.type
_entity_poly.pdbx_seq_one_letter_code
_entity_poly.pdbx_strand_id
1 'polypeptide(L)'
;MWQDVLTIFIASALINNFVFARYLGLCIFFGVTKKMETAVGMSFTFTGVMLIGAALNWFIYKYVMMPLHIGFLKIVIFIGVIAAFVQAADTIMKKVTPALYYKLGIYLALITTNCIILAVPLLNADEYADSLFKSMALALGSGLGFSLALIIMASIREKLELADVPRTQLLQTAFSHILSVYFNKLVPMVGVGGSVETLEKVPFDIILYGLVVLAALGVVFGIALAIVASRFVVKVDPKVEQVRETLPGANCGACGFAGCMGYAEAVVGNPDVAPHLCAPGKSAVAEKIAQITGKAAGKVDPKIARVFCQGGRSKSQRKFIYTGVMDCTAAVLAAGGDKSCEYGCLGYATCMRACPFDAIRMSEDSLPIISKEKCTACGKCVAACPKQVIELGLMSKAVVISCHSRDKGLDVKKKCQVGCIACGICVRTCPVDAIKIDNNLARIDHSKCITCGLCVKKCPTNAIHDYLLPRPKASIDPAKCAGIDVCAKVCPVNAISGDVRSLHKVDQTKCIGCGMCEARCPKKAITMVSAAGSSAGKTSEKEMAAV
;
A
#
# COMPACT_ATOMS: atom_id res chain seq x y z
N MET A 1 -27.33 42.56 -6.34
CA MET A 1 -27.67 41.12 -6.34
C MET A 1 -26.52 40.23 -6.82
N TRP A 2 -26.14 40.25 -8.11
CA TRP A 2 -25.05 39.38 -8.61
C TRP A 2 -23.66 39.75 -8.05
N GLN A 3 -23.37 41.03 -7.86
CA GLN A 3 -22.13 41.50 -7.24
C GLN A 3 -22.01 41.03 -5.78
N ASP A 4 -23.10 41.10 -5.00
CA ASP A 4 -23.11 40.65 -3.60
C ASP A 4 -22.89 39.14 -3.50
N VAL A 5 -23.57 38.36 -4.35
CA VAL A 5 -23.42 36.90 -4.45
C VAL A 5 -21.98 36.51 -4.79
N LEU A 6 -21.38 37.17 -5.78
CA LEU A 6 -19.99 36.93 -6.17
C LEU A 6 -19.02 37.33 -5.05
N THR A 7 -19.29 38.42 -4.33
CA THR A 7 -18.45 38.89 -3.23
C THR A 7 -18.46 37.90 -2.07
N ILE A 8 -19.64 37.40 -1.67
CA ILE A 8 -19.78 36.36 -0.63
C ILE A 8 -19.03 35.08 -1.04
N PHE A 9 -19.16 34.69 -2.30
CA PHE A 9 -18.47 33.53 -2.85
C PHE A 9 -16.94 33.68 -2.76
N ILE A 10 -16.37 34.77 -3.29
CA ILE A 10 -14.92 35.01 -3.27
C ILE A 10 -14.41 35.16 -1.83
N ALA A 11 -15.14 35.90 -0.98
CA ALA A 11 -14.78 36.12 0.40
C ALA A 11 -14.69 34.80 1.17
N SER A 12 -15.67 33.90 1.04
CA SER A 12 -15.67 32.61 1.75
C SER A 12 -14.67 31.60 1.17
N ALA A 13 -14.40 31.63 -0.14
CA ALA A 13 -13.44 30.74 -0.77
C ALA A 13 -11.98 31.07 -0.42
N LEU A 14 -11.64 32.37 -0.42
CA LEU A 14 -10.24 32.83 -0.35
C LEU A 14 -9.94 33.66 0.90
N ILE A 15 -10.68 34.74 1.14
CA ILE A 15 -10.33 35.75 2.16
C ILE A 15 -10.57 35.22 3.57
N ASN A 16 -11.81 34.79 3.84
CA ASN A 16 -12.28 34.24 5.09
C ASN A 16 -12.35 32.71 5.02
N ASN A 17 -11.31 32.09 4.47
CA ASN A 17 -11.28 30.65 4.27
C ASN A 17 -11.46 29.91 5.59
N PHE A 18 -12.41 28.99 5.63
CA PHE A 18 -12.80 28.29 6.85
C PHE A 18 -11.67 27.45 7.48
N VAL A 19 -10.74 26.96 6.67
CA VAL A 19 -9.59 26.17 7.15
C VAL A 19 -8.48 27.09 7.65
N PHE A 20 -8.05 28.03 6.81
CA PHE A 20 -6.86 28.84 7.08
C PHE A 20 -7.12 30.02 8.01
N ALA A 21 -8.29 30.66 7.93
CA ALA A 21 -8.62 31.84 8.73
C ALA A 21 -9.45 31.50 9.98
N ARG A 22 -10.34 30.49 9.89
CA ARG A 22 -11.25 30.11 10.98
C ARG A 22 -10.91 28.80 11.68
N TYR A 23 -9.88 28.08 11.23
CA TYR A 23 -9.42 26.82 11.82
C TYR A 23 -10.51 25.72 11.98
N LEU A 24 -11.49 25.71 11.08
CA LEU A 24 -12.55 24.71 11.02
C LEU A 24 -12.18 23.62 9.99
N GLY A 25 -12.71 22.41 10.17
CA GLY A 25 -12.53 21.27 9.25
C GLY A 25 -11.19 20.54 9.36
N LEU A 26 -10.39 20.85 10.38
CA LEU A 26 -9.02 20.34 10.53
C LEU A 26 -8.92 18.82 10.62
N CYS A 27 -9.90 18.15 11.24
CA CYS A 27 -9.91 16.68 11.38
C CYS A 27 -9.84 15.98 10.02
N ILE A 28 -10.70 16.40 9.08
CA ILE A 28 -10.70 15.85 7.71
C ILE A 28 -9.49 16.33 6.94
N PHE A 29 -9.15 17.62 7.08
CA PHE A 29 -8.01 18.23 6.42
C PHE A 29 -6.70 17.46 6.66
N PHE A 30 -6.39 17.05 7.90
CA PHE A 30 -5.20 16.26 8.18
C PHE A 30 -5.36 14.76 7.86
N GLY A 31 -6.58 14.23 7.92
CA GLY A 31 -6.88 12.82 7.72
C GLY A 31 -6.73 12.36 6.26
N VAL A 32 -7.15 13.17 5.29
CA VAL A 32 -7.26 12.74 3.88
C VAL A 32 -6.16 13.26 2.96
N THR A 33 -5.30 14.18 3.43
CA THR A 33 -4.28 14.85 2.61
C THR A 33 -2.99 14.05 2.41
N LYS A 34 -2.97 12.76 2.72
CA LYS A 34 -1.79 11.90 2.45
C LYS A 34 -1.62 11.58 0.97
N LYS A 35 -2.70 11.60 0.19
CA LYS A 35 -2.68 11.29 -1.24
C LYS A 35 -3.59 12.25 -2.00
N MET A 36 -3.14 12.70 -3.16
CA MET A 36 -3.85 13.63 -4.02
C MET A 36 -5.18 13.05 -4.50
N GLU A 37 -5.18 11.80 -4.97
CA GLU A 37 -6.39 11.13 -5.46
C GLU A 37 -7.50 11.09 -4.41
N THR A 38 -7.14 10.82 -3.14
CA THR A 38 -8.07 10.79 -2.02
C THR A 38 -8.55 12.19 -1.64
N ALA A 39 -7.64 13.17 -1.63
CA ALA A 39 -7.98 14.56 -1.33
C ALA A 39 -8.98 15.13 -2.35
N VAL A 40 -8.74 14.90 -3.64
CA VAL A 40 -9.65 15.34 -4.73
C VAL A 40 -11.03 14.68 -4.60
N GLY A 41 -11.09 13.37 -4.37
CA GLY A 41 -12.36 12.66 -4.17
C GLY A 41 -13.15 13.21 -2.97
N MET A 42 -12.46 13.57 -1.89
CA MET A 42 -13.06 14.16 -0.71
C MET A 42 -13.56 15.59 -0.99
N SER A 43 -12.81 16.41 -1.72
CA SER A 43 -13.18 17.78 -2.10
C SER A 43 -14.53 17.85 -2.83
N PHE A 44 -14.73 16.98 -3.84
CA PHE A 44 -15.99 16.94 -4.58
C PHE A 44 -17.16 16.50 -3.70
N THR A 45 -16.97 15.43 -2.93
CA THR A 45 -18.01 14.88 -2.05
C THR A 45 -18.41 15.91 -0.99
N PHE A 46 -17.43 16.54 -0.35
CA PHE A 46 -17.64 17.56 0.68
C PHE A 46 -18.41 18.77 0.14
N THR A 47 -18.01 19.29 -1.02
CA THR A 47 -18.69 20.45 -1.64
C THR A 47 -20.13 20.12 -2.00
N GLY A 48 -20.39 18.94 -2.54
CA GLY A 48 -21.75 18.48 -2.85
C GLY A 48 -22.63 18.37 -1.60
N VAL A 49 -22.11 17.76 -0.52
CA VAL A 49 -22.83 17.65 0.75
C VAL A 49 -23.09 19.02 1.36
N MET A 50 -22.11 19.93 1.30
CA MET A 50 -22.24 21.30 1.80
C MET A 50 -23.37 22.06 1.11
N LEU A 51 -23.43 22.00 -0.23
CA LEU A 51 -24.45 22.70 -1.02
C LEU A 51 -25.86 22.22 -0.68
N ILE A 52 -26.05 20.89 -0.67
CA ILE A 52 -27.36 20.29 -0.42
C ILE A 52 -27.76 20.50 1.05
N GLY A 53 -26.85 20.28 1.99
CA GLY A 53 -27.09 20.52 3.41
C GLY A 53 -27.45 21.97 3.72
N ALA A 54 -26.75 22.93 3.13
CA ALA A 54 -27.06 24.35 3.28
C ALA A 54 -28.41 24.72 2.66
N ALA A 55 -28.74 24.19 1.48
CA ALA A 55 -30.04 24.43 0.85
C ALA A 55 -31.20 23.86 1.69
N LEU A 56 -31.10 22.60 2.14
CA LEU A 56 -32.12 21.96 2.97
C LEU A 56 -32.33 22.72 4.30
N ASN A 57 -31.23 23.09 4.96
CA ASN A 57 -31.31 23.86 6.21
C ASN A 57 -31.88 25.26 5.99
N TRP A 58 -31.60 25.90 4.85
CA TRP A 58 -32.21 27.19 4.51
C TRP A 58 -33.74 27.07 4.37
N PHE A 59 -34.23 26.03 3.68
CA PHE A 59 -35.68 25.79 3.56
C PHE A 59 -36.33 25.56 4.93
N ILE A 60 -35.72 24.72 5.76
CA ILE A 60 -36.24 24.42 7.10
C ILE A 60 -36.21 25.67 7.98
N TYR A 61 -35.13 26.46 7.93
CA TYR A 61 -35.03 27.68 8.71
C TYR A 61 -36.09 28.71 8.30
N LYS A 62 -36.23 28.99 6.99
CA LYS A 62 -37.12 30.02 6.49
C LYS A 62 -38.60 29.65 6.60
N TYR A 63 -38.97 28.40 6.32
CA TYR A 63 -40.38 27.97 6.26
C TYR A 63 -40.88 27.25 7.50
N VAL A 64 -39.99 26.70 8.34
CA VAL A 64 -40.40 25.97 9.56
C VAL A 64 -40.04 26.77 10.79
N MET A 65 -38.77 27.15 10.94
CA MET A 65 -38.30 27.72 12.21
C MET A 65 -38.70 29.18 12.42
N MET A 66 -38.59 30.03 11.38
CA MET A 66 -38.97 31.44 11.44
C MET A 66 -40.45 31.65 11.77
N PRO A 67 -41.42 30.95 11.11
CA PRO A 67 -42.84 31.11 11.43
C PRO A 67 -43.24 30.55 12.81
N LEU A 68 -42.52 29.54 13.31
CA LEU A 68 -42.80 28.90 14.59
C LEU A 68 -42.01 29.53 15.75
N HIS A 69 -41.19 30.56 15.50
CA HIS A 69 -40.36 31.25 16.48
C HIS A 69 -39.44 30.33 17.32
N ILE A 70 -39.03 29.18 16.76
CA ILE A 70 -38.19 28.17 17.43
C ILE A 70 -36.70 28.30 17.07
N GLY A 71 -36.20 29.52 16.90
CA GLY A 71 -34.81 29.79 16.48
C GLY A 71 -33.74 29.20 17.41
N PHE A 72 -34.04 29.04 18.70
CA PHE A 72 -33.12 28.45 19.69
C PHE A 72 -32.74 26.98 19.39
N LEU A 73 -33.57 26.26 18.62
CA LEU A 73 -33.33 24.86 18.22
C LEU A 73 -32.44 24.71 16.98
N LYS A 74 -31.90 25.82 16.43
CA LYS A 74 -31.15 25.82 15.15
C LYS A 74 -30.04 24.77 15.08
N ILE A 75 -29.24 24.64 16.13
CA ILE A 75 -28.10 23.71 16.14
C ILE A 75 -28.58 22.27 16.04
N VAL A 76 -29.58 21.89 16.84
CA VAL A 76 -30.09 20.51 16.91
C VAL A 76 -30.75 20.12 15.58
N ILE A 77 -31.59 21.01 15.04
CA ILE A 77 -32.29 20.78 13.77
C ILE A 77 -31.27 20.65 12.62
N PHE A 78 -30.29 21.56 12.52
CA PHE A 78 -29.32 21.52 11.44
C PHE A 78 -28.45 20.26 11.48
N ILE A 79 -27.99 19.85 12.67
CA ILE A 79 -27.27 18.57 12.84
C ILE A 79 -28.14 17.40 12.38
N GLY A 80 -29.41 17.35 12.78
CA GLY A 80 -30.33 16.27 12.39
C GLY A 80 -30.53 16.16 10.88
N VAL A 81 -30.73 17.30 10.21
CA VAL A 81 -30.91 17.37 8.74
C VAL A 81 -29.66 16.91 8.02
N ILE A 82 -28.49 17.41 8.43
CA ILE A 82 -27.19 17.02 7.86
C ILE A 82 -26.96 15.53 8.05
N ALA A 83 -27.18 15.02 9.26
CA ALA A 83 -26.98 13.60 9.59
C ALA A 83 -27.91 12.71 8.74
N ALA A 84 -29.20 13.06 8.62
CA ALA A 84 -30.14 12.32 7.80
C ALA A 84 -29.73 12.32 6.32
N PHE A 85 -29.32 13.47 5.78
CA PHE A 85 -28.88 13.58 4.39
C PHE A 85 -27.61 12.76 4.12
N VAL A 86 -26.58 12.90 4.96
CA VAL A 86 -25.33 12.15 4.79
C VAL A 86 -25.55 10.64 4.94
N GLN A 87 -26.40 10.22 5.88
CA GLN A 87 -26.75 8.80 6.06
C GLN A 87 -27.49 8.24 4.84
N ALA A 88 -28.40 9.02 4.25
CA ALA A 88 -29.06 8.64 3.00
C ALA A 88 -28.05 8.52 1.86
N ALA A 89 -27.15 9.50 1.71
CA ALA A 89 -26.09 9.48 0.70
C ALA A 89 -25.15 8.27 0.87
N ASP A 90 -24.74 7.95 2.10
CA ASP A 90 -23.94 6.78 2.43
C ASP A 90 -24.60 5.47 1.96
N THR A 91 -25.89 5.32 2.27
CA THR A 91 -26.69 4.15 1.89
C THR A 91 -26.84 4.03 0.38
N ILE A 92 -27.07 5.15 -0.32
CA ILE A 92 -27.21 5.18 -1.78
C ILE A 92 -25.87 4.82 -2.46
N MET A 93 -24.74 5.37 -2.00
CA MET A 93 -23.43 5.13 -2.59
C MET A 93 -22.98 3.67 -2.46
N LYS A 94 -23.30 3.00 -1.36
CA LYS A 94 -23.05 1.55 -1.18
C LYS A 94 -23.65 0.73 -2.32
N LYS A 95 -24.78 1.16 -2.89
CA LYS A 95 -25.50 0.43 -3.94
C LYS A 95 -25.17 0.91 -5.36
N VAL A 96 -25.09 2.22 -5.57
CA VAL A 96 -24.90 2.79 -6.91
C VAL A 96 -23.46 2.60 -7.39
N THR A 97 -22.48 2.86 -6.50
CA THR A 97 -21.06 2.79 -6.85
C THR A 97 -20.24 2.16 -5.72
N PRO A 98 -20.35 0.83 -5.50
CA PRO A 98 -19.64 0.13 -4.42
C PRO A 98 -18.12 0.37 -4.50
N ALA A 99 -17.55 0.42 -5.70
CA ALA A 99 -16.12 0.73 -5.91
C ALA A 99 -15.70 2.12 -5.34
N LEU A 100 -16.58 3.12 -5.40
CA LEU A 100 -16.33 4.46 -4.86
C LEU A 100 -16.53 4.48 -3.35
N TYR A 101 -17.56 3.78 -2.85
CA TYR A 101 -17.78 3.60 -1.41
C TYR A 101 -16.58 2.90 -0.74
N TYR A 102 -15.95 1.91 -1.36
CA TYR A 102 -14.77 1.28 -0.74
C TYR A 102 -13.52 2.16 -0.70
N LYS A 103 -13.45 3.20 -1.53
CA LYS A 103 -12.37 4.19 -1.51
C LYS A 103 -12.66 5.36 -0.56
N LEU A 104 -13.93 5.76 -0.44
CA LEU A 104 -14.34 7.01 0.23
C LEU A 104 -15.28 6.83 1.43
N GLY A 105 -15.81 5.61 1.66
CA GLY A 105 -16.86 5.28 2.63
C GLY A 105 -16.50 5.58 4.08
N ILE A 106 -15.23 5.36 4.45
CA ILE A 106 -14.72 5.76 5.77
C ILE A 106 -14.85 7.27 5.97
N TYR A 107 -14.67 8.07 4.92
CA TYR A 107 -14.68 9.52 5.02
C TYR A 107 -16.08 10.12 5.09
N LEU A 108 -17.10 9.44 4.56
CA LEU A 108 -18.50 9.88 4.63
C LEU A 108 -19.01 10.01 6.07
N ALA A 109 -18.64 9.08 6.94
CA ALA A 109 -18.93 9.16 8.37
C ALA A 109 -18.23 10.36 9.04
N LEU A 110 -17.04 10.76 8.56
CA LEU A 110 -16.36 11.95 9.09
C LEU A 110 -17.02 13.26 8.62
N ILE A 111 -17.74 13.27 7.49
CA ILE A 111 -18.40 14.48 6.96
C ILE A 111 -19.47 15.00 7.93
N THR A 112 -20.24 14.11 8.57
CA THR A 112 -21.29 14.51 9.52
C THR A 112 -20.72 15.28 10.72
N THR A 113 -19.54 14.88 11.18
CA THR A 113 -18.83 15.50 12.30
C THR A 113 -17.96 16.69 11.89
N ASN A 114 -17.97 17.07 10.61
CA ASN A 114 -17.15 18.18 10.16
C ASN A 114 -17.74 19.52 10.61
N CYS A 115 -16.96 20.30 11.34
CA CYS A 115 -17.43 21.57 11.88
C CYS A 115 -17.72 22.64 10.82
N ILE A 116 -17.14 22.59 9.62
CA ILE A 116 -17.52 23.51 8.52
C ILE A 116 -18.94 23.18 8.03
N ILE A 117 -19.29 21.89 7.91
CA ILE A 117 -20.60 21.41 7.41
C ILE A 117 -21.74 21.92 8.30
N LEU A 118 -21.50 22.08 9.60
CA LEU A 118 -22.44 22.70 10.53
C LEU A 118 -22.34 24.23 10.56
N ALA A 119 -21.12 24.79 10.55
CA ALA A 119 -20.90 26.24 10.69
C ALA A 119 -21.51 27.04 9.53
N VAL A 120 -21.44 26.54 8.30
CA VAL A 120 -21.94 27.26 7.11
C VAL A 120 -23.47 27.43 7.15
N PRO A 121 -24.29 26.39 7.39
CA PRO A 121 -25.73 26.57 7.60
C PRO A 121 -26.08 27.50 8.76
N LEU A 122 -25.32 27.47 9.86
CA LEU A 122 -25.52 28.38 10.99
C LEU A 122 -25.29 29.84 10.58
N LEU A 123 -24.19 30.13 9.90
CA LEU A 123 -23.89 31.48 9.37
C LEU A 123 -24.93 31.93 8.34
N ASN A 124 -25.42 31.02 7.50
CA ASN A 124 -26.50 31.32 6.58
C ASN A 124 -27.78 31.72 7.29
N ALA A 125 -28.13 31.05 8.39
CA ALA A 125 -29.30 31.38 9.19
C ALA A 125 -29.18 32.75 9.89
N ASP A 126 -27.97 33.12 10.30
CA ASP A 126 -27.72 34.37 11.02
C ASP A 126 -27.51 35.58 10.06
N GLU A 127 -26.86 35.41 8.91
CA GLU A 127 -26.48 36.52 8.00
C GLU A 127 -27.25 36.54 6.67
N TYR A 128 -27.72 35.40 6.15
CA TYR A 128 -28.21 35.26 4.77
C TYR A 128 -29.58 34.57 4.64
N ALA A 129 -30.37 34.55 5.72
CA ALA A 129 -31.64 33.83 5.80
C ALA A 129 -32.66 34.24 4.74
N ASP A 130 -32.57 35.47 4.22
CA ASP A 130 -33.56 36.02 3.29
C ASP A 130 -33.36 35.60 1.83
N SER A 131 -32.19 35.09 1.46
CA SER A 131 -31.89 34.75 0.07
C SER A 131 -31.20 33.41 -0.08
N LEU A 132 -31.86 32.50 -0.80
CA LEU A 132 -31.30 31.20 -1.17
C LEU A 132 -30.01 31.36 -1.98
N PHE A 133 -29.96 32.32 -2.92
CA PHE A 133 -28.78 32.53 -3.76
C PHE A 133 -27.55 32.96 -2.96
N LYS A 134 -27.71 33.84 -1.95
CA LYS A 134 -26.61 34.22 -1.05
C LYS A 134 -26.16 33.04 -0.18
N SER A 135 -27.13 32.27 0.34
CA SER A 135 -26.85 31.08 1.15
C SER A 135 -26.10 29.99 0.37
N MET A 136 -26.49 29.76 -0.89
CA MET A 136 -25.80 28.82 -1.79
C MET A 136 -24.43 29.34 -2.21
N ALA A 137 -24.25 30.65 -2.37
CA ALA A 137 -22.95 31.24 -2.68
C ALA A 137 -21.96 31.06 -1.53
N LEU A 138 -22.39 31.26 -0.28
CA LEU A 138 -21.57 30.96 0.90
C LEU A 138 -21.21 29.47 0.96
N ALA A 139 -22.18 28.59 0.72
CA ALA A 139 -21.95 27.14 0.73
C ALA A 139 -20.97 26.68 -0.36
N LEU A 140 -21.13 27.19 -1.58
CA LEU A 140 -20.24 26.90 -2.70
C LEU A 140 -18.83 27.42 -2.44
N GLY A 141 -18.71 28.68 -1.99
CA GLY A 141 -17.44 29.31 -1.68
C GLY A 141 -16.71 28.58 -0.55
N SER A 142 -17.43 28.19 0.50
CA SER A 142 -16.87 27.40 1.61
C SER A 142 -16.41 26.01 1.18
N GLY A 143 -17.19 25.31 0.33
CA GLY A 143 -16.83 23.99 -0.20
C GLY A 143 -15.61 24.05 -1.13
N LEU A 144 -15.55 25.02 -2.03
CA LEU A 144 -14.39 25.23 -2.91
C LEU A 144 -13.16 25.74 -2.15
N GLY A 145 -13.34 26.58 -1.14
CA GLY A 145 -12.26 27.02 -0.25
C GLY A 145 -11.66 25.86 0.55
N PHE A 146 -12.49 24.95 1.04
CA PHE A 146 -12.04 23.70 1.67
C PHE A 146 -11.32 22.79 0.67
N SER A 147 -11.84 22.70 -0.56
CA SER A 147 -11.25 21.92 -1.65
C SER A 147 -9.85 22.41 -2.01
N LEU A 148 -9.69 23.74 -2.15
CA LEU A 148 -8.40 24.38 -2.39
C LEU A 148 -7.41 24.05 -1.28
N ALA A 149 -7.83 24.19 -0.01
CA ALA A 149 -6.99 23.88 1.14
C ALA A 149 -6.51 22.41 1.11
N LEU A 150 -7.42 21.45 0.87
CA LEU A 150 -7.08 20.03 0.77
C LEU A 150 -6.06 19.75 -0.33
N ILE A 151 -6.25 20.29 -1.53
CA ILE A 151 -5.38 20.05 -2.68
C ILE A 151 -3.99 20.64 -2.44
N ILE A 152 -3.90 21.85 -1.88
CA ILE A 152 -2.61 22.48 -1.53
C ILE A 152 -1.87 21.60 -0.51
N MET A 153 -2.54 21.20 0.57
CA MET A 153 -1.91 20.38 1.60
C MET A 153 -1.51 19.00 1.10
N ALA A 154 -2.33 18.35 0.28
CA ALA A 154 -1.98 17.08 -0.34
C ALA A 154 -0.75 17.22 -1.25
N SER A 155 -0.68 18.28 -2.06
CA SER A 155 0.48 18.58 -2.89
C SER A 155 1.76 18.75 -2.06
N ILE A 156 1.67 19.50 -0.96
CA ILE A 156 2.80 19.73 -0.06
C ILE A 156 3.23 18.42 0.60
N ARG A 157 2.29 17.63 1.13
CA ARG A 157 2.59 16.38 1.83
C ARG A 157 3.19 15.33 0.91
N GLU A 158 2.68 15.16 -0.31
CA GLU A 158 3.28 14.25 -1.29
C GLU A 158 4.71 14.69 -1.68
N LYS A 159 4.94 16.00 -1.82
CA LYS A 159 6.30 16.53 -2.04
C LYS A 159 7.22 16.32 -0.83
N LEU A 160 6.70 16.49 0.39
CA LEU A 160 7.47 16.27 1.62
C LEU A 160 7.79 14.79 1.86
N GLU A 161 6.92 13.86 1.44
CA GLU A 161 7.23 12.42 1.48
C GLU A 161 8.41 12.05 0.57
N LEU A 162 8.67 12.84 -0.48
CA LEU A 162 9.82 12.69 -1.38
C LEU A 162 11.07 13.43 -0.90
N ALA A 163 10.94 14.36 0.04
CA ALA A 163 12.05 15.11 0.61
C ALA A 163 12.74 14.30 1.72
N ASP A 164 14.07 14.42 1.85
CA ASP A 164 14.82 13.87 2.99
C ASP A 164 14.52 14.69 4.25
N VAL A 165 13.35 14.44 4.84
CA VAL A 165 13.01 14.93 6.18
C VAL A 165 13.64 14.00 7.22
N PRO A 166 14.46 14.51 8.16
CA PRO A 166 15.01 13.67 9.23
C PRO A 166 13.85 13.02 10.00
N ARG A 167 13.96 11.71 10.29
CA ARG A 167 12.96 10.96 11.09
C ARG A 167 12.91 11.53 12.51
N THR A 168 12.09 12.55 12.73
CA THR A 168 11.82 13.12 14.06
C THR A 168 10.68 12.38 14.77
N GLN A 169 10.74 11.03 14.79
CA GLN A 169 9.77 10.21 15.52
C GLN A 169 9.77 10.52 17.04
N LEU A 170 10.89 11.01 17.57
CA LEU A 170 11.08 11.38 18.98
C LEU A 170 10.44 12.70 19.39
N LEU A 171 10.25 13.64 18.46
CA LEU A 171 9.65 14.95 18.76
C LEU A 171 8.12 14.86 18.82
N GLN A 172 7.51 13.96 18.06
CA GLN A 172 6.06 13.84 17.99
C GLN A 172 5.45 13.18 19.24
N THR A 173 6.17 12.22 19.84
CA THR A 173 5.78 11.65 21.15
C THR A 173 6.02 12.65 22.28
N ALA A 174 7.14 13.38 22.27
CA ALA A 174 7.42 14.42 23.25
C ALA A 174 6.40 15.57 23.20
N PHE A 175 6.05 16.05 21.99
CA PHE A 175 5.05 17.10 21.81
C PHE A 175 3.65 16.60 22.18
N SER A 176 3.28 15.36 21.84
CA SER A 176 2.01 14.75 22.28
C SER A 176 1.92 14.62 23.80
N HIS A 177 3.01 14.23 24.47
CA HIS A 177 3.04 14.15 25.93
C HIS A 177 2.98 15.53 26.58
N ILE A 178 3.76 16.50 26.10
CA ILE A 178 3.72 17.89 26.58
C ILE A 178 2.34 18.50 26.38
N LEU A 179 1.73 18.33 25.20
CA LEU A 179 0.38 18.82 24.92
C LEU A 179 -0.64 18.11 25.80
N SER A 180 -0.55 16.80 26.01
CA SER A 180 -1.48 16.07 26.91
C SER A 180 -1.36 16.51 28.36
N VAL A 181 -0.15 16.81 28.85
CA VAL A 181 0.10 17.30 30.21
C VAL A 181 -0.38 18.75 30.38
N TYR A 182 -0.24 19.58 29.34
CA TYR A 182 -0.78 20.94 29.33
C TYR A 182 -2.31 20.96 29.19
N PHE A 183 -2.89 20.15 28.29
CA PHE A 183 -4.34 20.03 28.11
C PHE A 183 -5.01 19.51 29.37
N ASN A 184 -4.48 18.46 30.00
CA ASN A 184 -5.07 17.89 31.22
C ASN A 184 -4.99 18.85 32.42
N LYS A 185 -4.09 19.84 32.39
CA LYS A 185 -4.03 20.94 33.37
C LYS A 185 -4.92 22.14 33.04
N LEU A 186 -5.26 22.36 31.76
CA LEU A 186 -6.09 23.49 31.29
C LEU A 186 -7.58 23.14 31.15
N VAL A 187 -7.93 21.87 30.94
CA VAL A 187 -9.32 21.40 30.78
C VAL A 187 -10.23 21.64 32.00
N PRO A 188 -9.76 21.70 33.27
CA PRO A 188 -10.65 22.11 34.36
C PRO A 188 -11.06 23.60 34.29
N MET A 189 -10.45 24.40 33.41
CA MET A 189 -10.67 25.86 33.31
C MET A 189 -11.39 26.27 32.01
N VAL A 190 -11.56 25.37 31.05
CA VAL A 190 -12.40 25.65 29.85
C VAL A 190 -13.79 25.12 30.13
N GLY A 191 -14.51 25.85 30.99
CA GLY A 191 -15.96 25.80 30.98
C GLY A 191 -16.41 26.10 29.57
N VAL A 192 -17.14 25.16 28.96
CA VAL A 192 -17.91 25.41 27.74
C VAL A 192 -18.71 26.68 28.02
N GLY A 193 -18.37 27.76 27.34
CA GLY A 193 -19.07 29.03 27.39
C GLY A 193 -20.48 28.86 26.83
N GLY A 194 -21.35 28.22 27.61
CA GLY A 194 -22.74 28.59 27.62
C GLY A 194 -22.77 29.96 28.26
N SER A 195 -22.83 30.99 27.43
CA SER A 195 -23.37 32.28 27.84
C SER A 195 -24.63 31.96 28.64
N VAL A 196 -24.62 32.22 29.94
CA VAL A 196 -25.83 32.22 30.76
C VAL A 196 -26.57 33.48 30.35
N GLU A 197 -27.14 33.46 29.14
CA GLU A 197 -28.19 34.38 28.76
C GLU A 197 -29.36 34.04 29.67
N THR A 198 -29.59 34.98 30.60
CA THR A 198 -30.82 35.26 31.32
C THR A 198 -31.91 34.18 31.19
N LEU A 199 -32.31 33.60 32.33
CA LEU A 199 -33.56 32.85 32.53
C LEU A 199 -34.77 33.71 32.13
N GLU A 200 -34.94 33.89 30.82
CA GLU A 200 -36.14 34.39 30.22
C GLU A 200 -37.16 33.26 30.33
N LYS A 201 -38.31 33.54 30.95
CA LYS A 201 -39.38 32.56 31.09
C LYS A 201 -39.84 32.17 29.68
N VAL A 202 -39.28 31.09 29.14
CA VAL A 202 -39.69 30.55 27.85
C VAL A 202 -41.16 30.10 28.02
N PRO A 203 -42.10 30.65 27.23
CA PRO A 203 -43.49 30.22 27.26
C PRO A 203 -43.56 28.70 27.07
N PHE A 204 -44.38 28.01 27.86
CA PHE A 204 -44.55 26.56 27.77
C PHE A 204 -44.96 26.14 26.34
N ASP A 205 -45.70 27.00 25.67
CA ASP A 205 -46.15 26.88 24.28
C ASP A 205 -44.97 26.73 23.31
N ILE A 206 -43.89 27.51 23.48
CA ILE A 206 -42.69 27.45 22.63
C ILE A 206 -41.93 26.13 22.86
N ILE A 207 -41.87 25.66 24.10
CA ILE A 207 -41.27 24.37 24.44
C ILE A 207 -42.06 23.24 23.78
N LEU A 208 -43.40 23.31 23.86
CA LEU A 208 -44.30 22.32 23.25
C LEU A 208 -44.17 22.32 21.73
N TYR A 209 -44.16 23.49 21.07
CA TYR A 209 -43.92 23.59 19.62
C TYR A 209 -42.55 23.02 19.23
N GLY A 210 -41.49 23.34 20.00
CA GLY A 210 -40.16 22.77 19.78
C GLY A 210 -40.14 21.24 19.85
N LEU A 211 -40.79 20.67 20.88
CA LEU A 211 -40.90 19.22 21.07
C LEU A 211 -41.69 18.54 19.93
N VAL A 212 -42.83 19.13 19.53
CA VAL A 212 -43.66 18.61 18.44
C VAL A 212 -42.91 18.68 17.11
N VAL A 213 -42.23 19.78 16.81
CA VAL A 213 -41.48 19.93 15.56
C VAL A 213 -40.29 18.97 15.51
N LEU A 214 -39.55 18.82 16.61
CA LEU A 214 -38.46 17.84 16.68
C LEU A 214 -38.97 16.41 16.50
N ALA A 215 -40.07 16.05 17.15
CA ALA A 215 -40.69 14.74 16.98
C ALA A 215 -41.17 14.52 15.53
N ALA A 216 -41.82 15.52 14.93
CA ALA A 216 -42.30 15.46 13.56
C ALA A 216 -41.14 15.32 12.55
N LEU A 217 -40.09 16.13 12.68
CA LEU A 217 -38.88 16.01 11.85
C LEU A 217 -38.20 14.66 12.03
N GLY A 218 -38.13 14.16 13.27
CA GLY A 218 -37.59 12.84 13.58
C GLY A 218 -38.39 11.72 12.90
N VAL A 219 -39.71 11.79 12.91
CA VAL A 219 -40.59 10.83 12.21
C VAL A 219 -40.42 10.93 10.70
N VAL A 220 -40.41 12.15 10.14
CA VAL A 220 -40.25 12.37 8.69
C VAL A 220 -38.89 11.85 8.21
N PHE A 221 -37.79 12.22 8.87
CA PHE A 221 -36.47 11.73 8.51
C PHE A 221 -36.33 10.23 8.78
N GLY A 222 -36.93 9.71 9.86
CA GLY A 222 -36.96 8.28 10.17
C GLY A 222 -37.66 7.47 9.07
N ILE A 223 -38.83 7.91 8.61
CA ILE A 223 -39.56 7.27 7.49
C ILE A 223 -38.76 7.39 6.20
N ALA A 224 -38.23 8.58 5.88
CA ALA A 224 -37.42 8.78 4.69
C ALA A 224 -36.18 7.87 4.68
N LEU A 225 -35.48 7.77 5.81
CA LEU A 225 -34.34 6.87 5.99
C LEU A 225 -34.77 5.41 5.93
N ALA A 226 -35.92 5.02 6.46
CA ALA A 226 -36.44 3.66 6.37
C ALA A 226 -36.78 3.28 4.92
N ILE A 227 -37.35 4.20 4.14
CA ILE A 227 -37.61 4.01 2.70
C ILE A 227 -36.30 3.87 1.93
N VAL A 228 -35.33 4.77 2.17
CA VAL A 228 -34.01 4.69 1.53
C VAL A 228 -33.31 3.40 1.94
N ALA A 229 -33.30 3.05 3.23
CA ALA A 229 -32.69 1.82 3.73
C ALA A 229 -33.34 0.59 3.07
N SER A 230 -34.66 0.47 3.08
CA SER A 230 -35.37 -0.67 2.48
C SER A 230 -35.18 -0.78 0.96
N ARG A 231 -35.19 0.35 0.24
CA ARG A 231 -35.01 0.37 -1.23
C ARG A 231 -33.57 0.13 -1.67
N PHE A 232 -32.61 0.54 -0.84
CA PHE A 232 -31.17 0.49 -1.12
C PHE A 232 -30.41 -0.53 -0.24
N VAL A 233 -31.09 -1.46 0.45
CA VAL A 233 -30.44 -2.60 1.14
C VAL A 233 -29.53 -3.32 0.15
N VAL A 234 -28.23 -3.30 0.45
CA VAL A 234 -27.23 -4.17 -0.17
C VAL A 234 -27.06 -5.34 0.78
N LYS A 235 -27.45 -6.54 0.35
CA LYS A 235 -27.13 -7.76 1.09
C LYS A 235 -25.64 -8.03 0.89
N VAL A 236 -24.82 -7.55 1.82
CA VAL A 236 -23.40 -7.91 1.87
C VAL A 236 -23.34 -9.35 2.39
N ASP A 237 -22.80 -10.26 1.59
CA ASP A 237 -22.59 -11.65 2.02
C ASP A 237 -21.63 -11.62 3.24
N PRO A 238 -21.99 -12.21 4.40
CA PRO A 238 -21.14 -12.20 5.59
C PRO A 238 -19.75 -12.81 5.34
N LYS A 239 -19.61 -13.70 4.35
CA LYS A 239 -18.31 -14.28 3.96
C LYS A 239 -17.36 -13.23 3.40
N VAL A 240 -17.88 -12.18 2.75
CA VAL A 240 -17.08 -11.10 2.18
C VAL A 240 -16.33 -10.34 3.27
N GLU A 241 -16.99 -10.02 4.38
CA GLU A 241 -16.35 -9.36 5.51
C GLU A 241 -15.35 -10.29 6.21
N GLN A 242 -15.68 -11.57 6.40
CA GLN A 242 -14.76 -12.56 6.97
C GLN A 242 -13.48 -12.68 6.13
N VAL A 243 -13.60 -12.73 4.79
CA VAL A 243 -12.44 -12.73 3.90
C VAL A 243 -11.66 -11.42 4.05
N ARG A 244 -12.33 -10.26 4.11
CA ARG A 244 -11.68 -8.96 4.29
C ARG A 244 -10.83 -8.91 5.56
N GLU A 245 -11.34 -9.43 6.67
CA GLU A 245 -10.64 -9.48 7.95
C GLU A 245 -9.42 -10.41 7.93
N THR A 246 -9.46 -11.48 7.12
CA THR A 246 -8.28 -12.35 6.94
C THR A 246 -7.18 -11.71 6.08
N LEU A 247 -7.51 -10.69 5.28
CA LEU A 247 -6.55 -10.03 4.40
C LEU A 247 -5.69 -9.02 5.18
N PRO A 248 -4.42 -8.81 4.80
CA PRO A 248 -3.53 -7.85 5.49
C PRO A 248 -3.94 -6.36 5.39
N GLY A 249 -5.08 -6.01 4.79
CA GLY A 249 -5.56 -4.62 4.69
C GLY A 249 -4.69 -3.66 3.86
N ALA A 250 -3.64 -4.15 3.20
CA ALA A 250 -2.63 -3.31 2.55
C ALA A 250 -3.09 -2.58 1.28
N ASN A 251 -4.26 -2.95 0.72
CA ASN A 251 -4.86 -2.36 -0.48
C ASN A 251 -3.85 -2.12 -1.63
N CYS A 252 -2.98 -3.09 -1.89
CA CYS A 252 -1.85 -2.93 -2.80
C CYS A 252 -2.16 -3.25 -4.27
N GLY A 253 -3.30 -3.87 -4.57
CA GLY A 253 -3.71 -4.23 -5.93
C GLY A 253 -2.92 -5.36 -6.60
N ALA A 254 -1.97 -6.00 -5.90
CA ALA A 254 -1.11 -7.06 -6.46
C ALA A 254 -1.88 -8.29 -6.94
N CYS A 255 -3.09 -8.51 -6.43
CA CYS A 255 -4.00 -9.58 -6.87
C CYS A 255 -4.81 -9.23 -8.13
N GLY A 256 -4.68 -8.02 -8.69
CA GLY A 256 -5.45 -7.53 -9.85
C GLY A 256 -6.76 -6.82 -9.50
N PHE A 257 -7.10 -6.68 -8.21
CA PHE A 257 -8.33 -6.05 -7.73
C PHE A 257 -8.07 -4.68 -7.09
N ALA A 258 -9.06 -3.79 -7.07
CA ALA A 258 -8.96 -2.40 -6.61
C ALA A 258 -8.70 -2.22 -5.08
N GLY A 259 -8.52 -3.31 -4.34
CA GLY A 259 -8.24 -3.32 -2.90
C GLY A 259 -8.45 -4.70 -2.28
N CYS A 260 -8.18 -4.83 -0.98
CA CYS A 260 -8.47 -6.06 -0.23
C CYS A 260 -9.98 -6.37 -0.27
N MET A 261 -10.82 -5.32 -0.21
CA MET A 261 -12.26 -5.47 -0.29
C MET A 261 -12.72 -5.97 -1.67
N GLY A 262 -12.23 -5.37 -2.76
CA GLY A 262 -12.58 -5.83 -4.11
C GLY A 262 -12.15 -7.27 -4.37
N TYR A 263 -11.03 -7.73 -3.80
CA TYR A 263 -10.66 -9.14 -3.86
C TYR A 263 -11.57 -10.04 -3.02
N ALA A 264 -11.95 -9.61 -1.81
CA ALA A 264 -12.84 -10.36 -0.93
C ALA A 264 -14.24 -10.55 -1.54
N GLU A 265 -14.78 -9.53 -2.20
CA GLU A 265 -16.03 -9.63 -2.97
C GLU A 265 -15.87 -10.57 -4.16
N ALA A 266 -14.80 -10.41 -4.94
CA ALA A 266 -14.60 -11.21 -6.14
C ALA A 266 -14.39 -12.69 -5.81
N VAL A 267 -13.64 -13.01 -4.75
CA VAL A 267 -13.35 -14.40 -4.37
C VAL A 267 -14.56 -15.10 -3.75
N VAL A 268 -15.47 -14.37 -3.12
CA VAL A 268 -16.74 -14.93 -2.60
C VAL A 268 -17.79 -15.01 -3.70
N GLY A 269 -17.96 -13.95 -4.49
CA GLY A 269 -19.04 -13.81 -5.46
C GLY A 269 -18.83 -14.53 -6.80
N ASN A 270 -17.58 -14.80 -7.19
CA ASN A 270 -17.28 -15.46 -8.46
C ASN A 270 -16.54 -16.79 -8.24
N PRO A 271 -17.05 -17.94 -8.72
CA PRO A 271 -16.41 -19.26 -8.60
C PRO A 271 -14.99 -19.31 -9.19
N ASP A 272 -14.74 -18.58 -10.28
CA ASP A 272 -13.50 -18.65 -11.06
C ASP A 272 -12.31 -17.93 -10.38
N VAL A 273 -12.61 -17.07 -9.41
CA VAL A 273 -11.57 -16.32 -8.69
C VAL A 273 -10.92 -17.22 -7.65
N ALA A 274 -9.62 -17.44 -7.82
CA ALA A 274 -8.83 -18.30 -6.95
C ALA A 274 -8.62 -17.69 -5.54
N PRO A 275 -8.62 -18.50 -4.46
CA PRO A 275 -8.45 -18.01 -3.08
C PRO A 275 -7.01 -17.63 -2.71
N HIS A 276 -6.05 -17.91 -3.58
CA HIS A 276 -4.62 -17.77 -3.30
C HIS A 276 -3.94 -16.55 -3.96
N LEU A 277 -4.72 -15.58 -4.46
CA LEU A 277 -4.17 -14.43 -5.19
C LEU A 277 -3.55 -13.36 -4.29
N CYS A 278 -3.75 -13.43 -2.96
CA CYS A 278 -3.19 -12.48 -2.01
C CYS A 278 -1.68 -12.71 -1.80
N ALA A 279 -0.84 -12.05 -2.60
CA ALA A 279 0.61 -12.13 -2.46
C ALA A 279 1.13 -11.77 -1.05
N PRO A 280 0.61 -10.72 -0.36
CA PRO A 280 1.04 -10.41 1.01
C PRO A 280 0.66 -11.44 2.06
N GLY A 281 -0.48 -12.11 1.87
CA GLY A 281 -1.00 -13.09 2.82
C GLY A 281 -0.31 -14.46 2.75
N LYS A 282 0.44 -14.73 1.65
CA LYS A 282 1.13 -16.00 1.40
C LYS A 282 0.15 -17.19 1.55
N SER A 283 0.66 -18.39 1.86
CA SER A 283 -0.16 -19.60 2.01
C SER A 283 -1.15 -19.51 3.18
N ALA A 284 -0.75 -18.89 4.29
CA ALA A 284 -1.57 -18.83 5.51
C ALA A 284 -2.93 -18.14 5.29
N VAL A 285 -2.95 -17.05 4.51
CA VAL A 285 -4.21 -16.36 4.16
C VAL A 285 -4.97 -17.14 3.08
N ALA A 286 -4.28 -17.73 2.10
CA ALA A 286 -4.93 -18.53 1.06
C ALA A 286 -5.74 -19.71 1.64
N GLU A 287 -5.21 -20.39 2.66
CA GLU A 287 -5.88 -21.48 3.36
C GLU A 287 -7.13 -21.01 4.12
N LYS A 288 -7.06 -19.87 4.82
CA LYS A 288 -8.21 -19.29 5.51
C LYS A 288 -9.32 -18.86 4.55
N ILE A 289 -8.95 -18.21 3.44
CA ILE A 289 -9.92 -17.81 2.41
C ILE A 289 -10.56 -19.02 1.76
N ALA A 290 -9.79 -20.07 1.48
CA ALA A 290 -10.29 -21.34 0.98
C ALA A 290 -11.33 -21.97 1.93
N GLN A 291 -11.07 -21.97 3.24
CA GLN A 291 -12.02 -22.45 4.26
C GLN A 291 -13.33 -21.65 4.27
N ILE A 292 -13.25 -20.31 4.21
CA ILE A 292 -14.44 -19.43 4.23
C ILE A 292 -15.27 -19.57 2.93
N THR A 293 -14.59 -19.66 1.79
CA THR A 293 -15.23 -19.71 0.47
C THR A 293 -15.64 -21.12 0.04
N GLY A 294 -15.15 -22.16 0.72
CA GLY A 294 -15.34 -23.56 0.32
C GLY A 294 -14.53 -23.98 -0.91
N LYS A 295 -13.54 -23.18 -1.31
CA LYS A 295 -12.70 -23.42 -2.50
C LYS A 295 -11.42 -24.19 -2.15
N ALA A 296 -10.82 -24.88 -3.11
CA ALA A 296 -9.55 -25.56 -2.90
C ALA A 296 -8.39 -24.55 -2.76
N ALA A 297 -7.63 -24.64 -1.68
CA ALA A 297 -6.35 -23.94 -1.54
C ALA A 297 -5.32 -24.57 -2.49
N GLY A 298 -5.16 -23.97 -3.67
CA GLY A 298 -4.10 -24.36 -4.60
C GLY A 298 -2.70 -24.21 -3.98
N LYS A 299 -1.71 -24.94 -4.49
CA LYS A 299 -0.33 -24.86 -4.01
C LYS A 299 0.26 -23.49 -4.37
N VAL A 300 0.57 -22.68 -3.36
CA VAL A 300 1.12 -21.32 -3.55
C VAL A 300 2.64 -21.36 -3.43
N ASP A 301 3.35 -21.10 -4.54
CA ASP A 301 4.78 -20.77 -4.48
C ASP A 301 4.92 -19.26 -4.25
N PRO A 302 5.37 -18.82 -3.05
CA PRO A 302 5.42 -17.41 -2.72
C PRO A 302 6.36 -16.66 -3.66
N LYS A 303 5.92 -15.49 -4.12
CA LYS A 303 6.77 -14.57 -4.88
C LYS A 303 7.61 -13.73 -3.93
N ILE A 304 8.73 -13.23 -4.43
CA ILE A 304 9.61 -12.27 -3.75
C ILE A 304 10.14 -11.26 -4.78
N ALA A 305 10.27 -10.01 -4.38
CA ALA A 305 10.94 -9.00 -5.21
C ALA A 305 12.44 -9.30 -5.28
N ARG A 306 13.02 -9.24 -6.48
CA ARG A 306 14.45 -9.45 -6.73
C ARG A 306 15.02 -8.33 -7.56
N VAL A 307 16.29 -8.02 -7.33
CA VAL A 307 17.00 -6.91 -7.96
C VAL A 307 17.89 -7.46 -9.06
N PHE A 308 17.64 -7.02 -10.30
CA PHE A 308 18.37 -7.41 -11.51
C PHE A 308 19.53 -6.46 -11.80
N CYS A 309 20.28 -6.11 -10.75
CA CYS A 309 21.49 -5.30 -10.86
C CYS A 309 22.43 -5.58 -9.69
N GLN A 310 23.68 -5.92 -10.00
CA GLN A 310 24.77 -6.09 -9.02
C GLN A 310 25.85 -5.01 -9.10
N GLY A 311 25.76 -4.10 -10.07
CA GLY A 311 26.76 -3.06 -10.28
C GLY A 311 26.56 -1.90 -9.31
N GLY A 312 26.99 -2.03 -8.06
CA GLY A 312 26.96 -0.95 -7.06
C GLY A 312 27.84 0.24 -7.43
N ARG A 313 28.00 1.21 -6.51
CA ARG A 313 28.88 2.37 -6.72
C ARG A 313 30.33 1.96 -6.97
N SER A 314 30.81 0.90 -6.32
CA SER A 314 32.17 0.36 -6.49
C SER A 314 32.42 -0.31 -7.86
N LYS A 315 31.38 -0.92 -8.46
CA LYS A 315 31.50 -1.82 -9.62
C LYS A 315 31.01 -1.24 -10.94
N SER A 316 30.29 -0.12 -10.91
CA SER A 316 29.73 0.52 -12.10
C SER A 316 30.16 1.98 -12.19
N GLN A 317 30.63 2.39 -13.36
CA GLN A 317 31.02 3.77 -13.61
C GLN A 317 29.80 4.71 -13.60
N ARG A 318 30.07 6.00 -13.34
CA ARG A 318 29.09 7.10 -13.39
C ARG A 318 29.46 8.04 -14.54
N LYS A 319 28.48 8.60 -15.22
CA LYS A 319 28.66 9.58 -16.32
C LYS A 319 29.02 10.96 -15.76
N PHE A 320 28.42 11.32 -14.64
CA PHE A 320 28.59 12.59 -13.95
C PHE A 320 28.24 12.42 -12.47
N ILE A 321 28.55 13.43 -11.66
CA ILE A 321 28.14 13.48 -10.24
C ILE A 321 26.77 14.14 -10.18
N TYR A 322 25.77 13.43 -9.71
CA TYR A 322 24.44 13.99 -9.52
C TYR A 322 24.32 14.68 -8.16
N THR A 323 24.04 15.97 -8.21
CA THR A 323 23.75 16.81 -7.05
C THR A 323 22.29 17.27 -7.16
N GLY A 324 21.40 16.61 -6.43
CA GLY A 324 19.96 16.85 -6.49
C GLY A 324 19.20 16.05 -5.44
N VAL A 325 17.89 15.92 -5.62
CA VAL A 325 17.04 15.14 -4.71
C VAL A 325 17.43 13.67 -4.79
N MET A 326 17.67 13.02 -3.65
CA MET A 326 18.09 11.62 -3.55
C MET A 326 16.93 10.65 -3.85
N ASP A 327 16.41 10.71 -5.07
CA ASP A 327 15.34 9.89 -5.63
C ASP A 327 15.69 9.43 -7.05
N CYS A 328 15.46 8.14 -7.32
CA CYS A 328 15.74 7.55 -8.63
C CYS A 328 14.91 8.21 -9.74
N THR A 329 13.68 8.63 -9.47
CA THR A 329 12.79 9.25 -10.45
C THR A 329 13.32 10.63 -10.82
N ALA A 330 13.74 11.42 -9.82
CA ALA A 330 14.38 12.72 -10.03
C ALA A 330 15.72 12.58 -10.77
N ALA A 331 16.55 11.60 -10.40
CA ALA A 331 17.83 11.35 -11.04
C ALA A 331 17.67 10.94 -12.51
N VAL A 332 16.62 10.20 -12.88
CA VAL A 332 16.37 9.83 -14.29
C VAL A 332 16.08 11.05 -15.17
N LEU A 333 15.49 12.12 -14.64
CA LEU A 333 15.27 13.36 -15.40
C LEU A 333 16.59 14.04 -15.79
N ALA A 334 17.66 13.82 -15.03
CA ALA A 334 19.01 14.26 -15.37
C ALA A 334 19.66 13.25 -16.34
N ALA A 335 19.43 13.42 -17.65
CA ALA A 335 20.07 12.64 -18.71
C ALA A 335 19.93 11.10 -18.56
N GLY A 336 18.79 10.63 -18.05
CA GLY A 336 18.51 9.21 -17.85
C GLY A 336 19.17 8.61 -16.61
N GLY A 337 19.74 9.42 -15.72
CA GLY A 337 20.48 8.99 -14.54
C GLY A 337 21.99 9.12 -14.69
N ASP A 338 22.65 9.28 -13.56
CA ASP A 338 24.09 9.47 -13.42
C ASP A 338 24.92 8.19 -13.64
N LYS A 339 24.27 7.03 -13.69
CA LYS A 339 24.93 5.75 -13.96
C LYS A 339 25.28 5.58 -15.43
N SER A 340 26.50 5.10 -15.70
CA SER A 340 26.95 4.80 -17.07
C SER A 340 26.07 3.75 -17.75
N CYS A 341 25.63 2.75 -16.98
CA CYS A 341 24.66 1.74 -17.40
C CYS A 341 23.23 2.30 -17.34
N GLU A 342 22.58 2.37 -18.49
CA GLU A 342 21.22 2.90 -18.64
C GLU A 342 20.14 2.03 -18.00
N TYR A 343 20.41 0.73 -17.88
CA TYR A 343 19.48 -0.30 -17.37
C TYR A 343 19.70 -0.63 -15.88
N GLY A 344 20.67 0.01 -15.22
CA GLY A 344 21.10 -0.36 -13.88
C GLY A 344 20.35 0.37 -12.76
N CYS A 345 20.38 -0.20 -11.55
CA CYS A 345 19.90 0.48 -10.36
C CYS A 345 20.74 1.75 -10.10
N LEU A 346 20.09 2.91 -9.94
CA LEU A 346 20.78 4.17 -9.66
C LEU A 346 21.27 4.29 -8.21
N GLY A 347 20.56 3.67 -7.27
CA GLY A 347 20.94 3.58 -5.86
C GLY A 347 20.43 4.69 -4.95
N TYR A 348 19.37 5.41 -5.33
CA TYR A 348 18.78 6.51 -4.54
C TYR A 348 17.56 6.08 -3.69
N ALA A 349 17.46 4.80 -3.34
CA ALA A 349 16.51 4.29 -2.33
C ALA A 349 15.00 4.54 -2.55
N THR A 350 14.54 4.99 -3.73
CA THR A 350 13.09 5.16 -4.01
C THR A 350 12.27 3.90 -3.71
N CYS A 351 12.79 2.73 -4.09
CA CYS A 351 12.14 1.45 -3.81
C CYS A 351 12.03 1.14 -2.31
N MET A 352 13.01 1.57 -1.50
CA MET A 352 12.99 1.43 -0.05
C MET A 352 11.90 2.31 0.57
N ARG A 353 11.83 3.60 0.20
CA ARG A 353 10.76 4.52 0.66
C ARG A 353 9.37 4.06 0.22
N ALA A 354 9.25 3.47 -0.97
CA ALA A 354 7.98 2.96 -1.48
C ALA A 354 7.51 1.66 -0.79
N CYS A 355 8.34 0.99 0.00
CA CYS A 355 8.00 -0.27 0.64
C CYS A 355 7.23 -0.04 1.96
N PRO A 356 5.93 -0.40 2.05
CA PRO A 356 5.15 -0.19 3.28
C PRO A 356 5.43 -1.24 4.38
N PHE A 357 6.32 -2.19 4.11
CA PHE A 357 6.65 -3.31 5.01
C PHE A 357 8.10 -3.26 5.49
N ASP A 358 8.83 -2.17 5.19
CA ASP A 358 10.26 -2.02 5.52
C ASP A 358 11.10 -3.26 5.11
N ALA A 359 10.76 -3.85 3.97
CA ALA A 359 11.38 -5.08 3.48
C ALA A 359 12.67 -4.83 2.69
N ILE A 360 12.99 -3.57 2.39
CA ILE A 360 14.13 -3.19 1.55
C ILE A 360 15.08 -2.33 2.39
N ARG A 361 16.36 -2.71 2.42
CA ARG A 361 17.46 -1.94 3.00
C ARG A 361 18.45 -1.61 1.90
N MET A 362 19.09 -0.43 1.95
CA MET A 362 20.20 -0.14 1.04
C MET A 362 21.51 -0.73 1.59
N SER A 363 22.28 -1.37 0.71
CA SER A 363 23.66 -1.78 0.99
C SER A 363 24.60 -0.57 1.04
N GLU A 364 25.80 -0.78 1.57
CA GLU A 364 26.89 0.22 1.55
C GLU A 364 27.20 0.67 0.11
N ASP A 365 27.09 -0.25 -0.84
CA ASP A 365 27.28 -0.02 -2.27
C ASP A 365 26.07 0.64 -2.98
N SER A 366 25.08 1.10 -2.20
CA SER A 366 23.84 1.72 -2.67
C SER A 366 22.99 0.81 -3.57
N LEU A 367 22.94 -0.49 -3.29
CA LEU A 367 22.01 -1.43 -3.93
C LEU A 367 20.91 -1.88 -2.96
N PRO A 368 19.68 -2.10 -3.42
CA PRO A 368 18.61 -2.61 -2.56
C PRO A 368 18.83 -4.09 -2.19
N ILE A 369 18.79 -4.37 -0.90
CA ILE A 369 18.75 -5.71 -0.29
C ILE A 369 17.32 -5.95 0.19
N ILE A 370 16.71 -7.03 -0.28
CA ILE A 370 15.30 -7.35 0.00
C ILE A 370 15.22 -8.52 0.98
N SER A 371 14.62 -8.30 2.15
CA SER A 371 14.39 -9.36 3.15
C SER A 371 13.31 -10.33 2.68
N LYS A 372 13.60 -11.63 2.75
CA LYS A 372 12.68 -12.71 2.38
C LYS A 372 11.50 -12.82 3.34
N GLU A 373 11.74 -12.50 4.60
CA GLU A 373 10.78 -12.62 5.70
C GLU A 373 9.74 -11.51 5.58
N LYS A 374 10.21 -10.26 5.42
CA LYS A 374 9.37 -9.06 5.35
C LYS A 374 8.75 -8.81 3.99
N CYS A 375 9.35 -9.30 2.90
CA CYS A 375 8.80 -9.08 1.56
C CYS A 375 7.47 -9.83 1.40
N THR A 376 6.46 -9.07 0.97
CA THR A 376 5.08 -9.51 0.72
C THR A 376 4.77 -9.65 -0.78
N ALA A 377 5.77 -9.43 -1.64
CA ALA A 377 5.61 -9.41 -3.11
C ALA A 377 4.46 -8.52 -3.62
N CYS A 378 4.18 -7.41 -2.92
CA CYS A 378 3.12 -6.48 -3.29
C CYS A 378 3.39 -5.67 -4.57
N GLY A 379 4.60 -5.73 -5.15
CA GLY A 379 4.95 -5.06 -6.41
C GLY A 379 5.14 -3.54 -6.34
N LYS A 380 4.90 -2.88 -5.19
CA LYS A 380 5.09 -1.42 -5.06
C LYS A 380 6.51 -0.96 -5.41
N CYS A 381 7.53 -1.73 -5.04
CA CYS A 381 8.91 -1.44 -5.40
C CYS A 381 9.22 -1.62 -6.89
N VAL A 382 8.48 -2.51 -7.58
CA VAL A 382 8.58 -2.70 -9.04
C VAL A 382 8.01 -1.48 -9.75
N ALA A 383 6.79 -1.06 -9.36
CA ALA A 383 6.13 0.11 -9.93
C ALA A 383 6.90 1.41 -9.66
N ALA A 384 7.47 1.57 -8.47
CA ALA A 384 8.26 2.75 -8.09
C ALA A 384 9.66 2.79 -8.73
N CYS A 385 10.10 1.74 -9.43
CA CYS A 385 11.43 1.70 -10.01
C CYS A 385 11.42 2.29 -11.43
N PRO A 386 11.96 3.50 -11.68
CA PRO A 386 11.94 4.11 -13.01
C PRO A 386 12.82 3.38 -14.02
N LYS A 387 13.77 2.57 -13.54
CA LYS A 387 14.64 1.72 -14.36
C LYS A 387 14.15 0.27 -14.50
N GLN A 388 13.03 -0.07 -13.85
CA GLN A 388 12.43 -1.41 -13.86
C GLN A 388 13.42 -2.55 -13.55
N VAL A 389 14.39 -2.30 -12.65
CA VAL A 389 15.41 -3.30 -12.28
C VAL A 389 14.92 -4.29 -11.23
N ILE A 390 13.72 -4.12 -10.71
CA ILE A 390 13.15 -5.01 -9.68
C ILE A 390 12.01 -5.78 -10.33
N GLU A 391 12.01 -7.10 -10.19
CA GLU A 391 10.93 -7.96 -10.70
C GLU A 391 10.48 -8.94 -9.61
N LEU A 392 9.23 -9.40 -9.69
CA LEU A 392 8.71 -10.42 -8.78
C LEU A 392 9.05 -11.81 -9.32
N GLY A 393 9.91 -12.54 -8.61
CA GLY A 393 10.27 -13.91 -8.93
C GLY A 393 9.66 -14.91 -7.94
N LEU A 394 9.51 -16.17 -8.36
CA LEU A 394 9.13 -17.25 -7.46
C LEU A 394 10.27 -17.56 -6.48
N MET A 395 9.94 -17.77 -5.21
CA MET A 395 10.93 -18.09 -4.18
C MET A 395 11.70 -19.37 -4.50
N SER A 396 11.03 -20.40 -5.03
CA SER A 396 11.66 -21.66 -5.42
C SER A 396 12.74 -21.51 -6.51
N LYS A 397 12.61 -20.50 -7.37
CA LYS A 397 13.48 -20.27 -8.53
C LYS A 397 14.65 -19.35 -8.18
N ALA A 398 15.48 -19.75 -7.22
CA ALA A 398 16.49 -18.91 -6.58
C ALA A 398 17.72 -18.49 -7.43
N VAL A 399 17.98 -19.15 -8.57
CA VAL A 399 19.11 -18.78 -9.44
C VAL A 399 18.62 -17.83 -10.53
N VAL A 400 19.15 -16.61 -10.57
CA VAL A 400 18.74 -15.57 -11.52
C VAL A 400 19.95 -14.86 -12.12
N ILE A 401 19.78 -14.34 -13.34
CA ILE A 401 20.80 -13.49 -13.98
C ILE A 401 20.51 -12.05 -13.56
N SER A 402 21.29 -11.52 -12.62
CA SER A 402 21.08 -10.20 -12.00
C SER A 402 21.67 -9.07 -12.84
N CYS A 403 21.36 -9.06 -14.14
CA CYS A 403 21.72 -8.02 -15.08
C CYS A 403 20.57 -7.76 -16.07
N HIS A 404 20.31 -6.48 -16.33
CA HIS A 404 19.29 -6.04 -17.30
C HIS A 404 19.90 -5.33 -18.53
N SER A 405 21.23 -5.21 -18.61
CA SER A 405 21.90 -4.51 -19.70
C SER A 405 21.75 -5.25 -21.03
N ARG A 406 21.28 -4.55 -22.06
CA ARG A 406 21.17 -5.04 -23.45
C ARG A 406 22.30 -4.53 -24.36
N ASP A 407 23.25 -3.80 -23.77
CA ASP A 407 24.45 -3.32 -24.45
C ASP A 407 25.33 -4.50 -24.90
N LYS A 408 26.13 -4.27 -25.94
CA LYS A 408 27.14 -5.25 -26.40
C LYS A 408 28.16 -5.50 -25.29
N GLY A 409 28.66 -6.74 -25.19
CA GLY A 409 29.52 -7.17 -24.09
C GLY A 409 30.79 -6.31 -23.88
N LEU A 410 31.35 -5.73 -24.95
CA LEU A 410 32.48 -4.80 -24.87
C LEU A 410 32.11 -3.52 -24.12
N ASP A 411 30.95 -2.94 -24.42
CA ASP A 411 30.46 -1.71 -23.78
C ASP A 411 30.05 -1.98 -22.33
N VAL A 412 29.48 -3.17 -22.07
CA VAL A 412 29.20 -3.60 -20.70
C VAL A 412 30.48 -3.65 -19.87
N LYS A 413 31.56 -4.26 -20.38
CA LYS A 413 32.85 -4.32 -19.65
C LYS A 413 33.45 -2.94 -19.38
N LYS A 414 33.30 -1.99 -20.30
CA LYS A 414 33.74 -0.60 -20.09
C LYS A 414 32.95 0.07 -18.96
N LYS A 415 31.63 -0.21 -18.87
CA LYS A 415 30.72 0.47 -17.93
C LYS A 415 30.62 -0.20 -16.55
N CYS A 416 30.69 -1.54 -16.48
CA CYS A 416 30.40 -2.32 -15.28
C CYS A 416 31.22 -3.62 -15.21
N GLN A 417 31.81 -3.88 -14.04
CA GLN A 417 32.65 -5.06 -13.80
C GLN A 417 31.83 -6.37 -13.68
N VAL A 418 30.58 -6.30 -13.23
CA VAL A 418 29.71 -7.46 -12.93
C VAL A 418 28.53 -7.63 -13.90
N GLY A 419 28.62 -7.01 -15.08
CA GLY A 419 27.57 -7.10 -16.09
C GLY A 419 27.58 -8.41 -16.89
N CYS A 420 26.42 -8.81 -17.42
CA CYS A 420 26.37 -9.91 -18.38
C CYS A 420 26.96 -9.43 -19.71
N ILE A 421 27.89 -10.21 -20.27
CA ILE A 421 28.58 -9.89 -21.53
C ILE A 421 28.15 -10.81 -22.69
N ALA A 422 27.06 -11.58 -22.51
CA ALA A 422 26.56 -12.57 -23.47
C ALA A 422 27.60 -13.57 -24.03
N CYS A 423 28.54 -14.05 -23.20
CA CYS A 423 29.59 -14.98 -23.64
C CYS A 423 29.12 -16.43 -23.94
N GLY A 424 27.89 -16.79 -23.58
CA GLY A 424 27.32 -18.13 -23.83
C GLY A 424 27.82 -19.26 -22.93
N ILE A 425 28.73 -19.00 -21.97
CA ILE A 425 29.26 -20.04 -21.06
C ILE A 425 28.14 -20.66 -20.21
N CYS A 426 27.20 -19.84 -19.74
CA CYS A 426 26.06 -20.30 -18.96
C CYS A 426 25.12 -21.19 -19.78
N VAL A 427 24.93 -20.91 -21.07
CA VAL A 427 24.14 -21.73 -22.00
C VAL A 427 24.77 -23.12 -22.14
N ARG A 428 26.06 -23.19 -22.46
CA ARG A 428 26.80 -24.46 -22.61
C ARG A 428 26.92 -25.30 -21.33
N THR A 429 26.80 -24.66 -20.17
CA THR A 429 26.96 -25.32 -18.86
C THR A 429 25.64 -25.85 -18.31
N CYS A 430 24.50 -25.41 -18.87
CA CYS A 430 23.19 -25.80 -18.37
C CYS A 430 22.88 -27.26 -18.74
N PRO A 431 22.64 -28.17 -17.79
CA PRO A 431 22.35 -29.58 -18.10
C PRO A 431 20.93 -29.81 -18.65
N VAL A 432 20.08 -28.78 -18.65
CA VAL A 432 18.66 -28.84 -19.02
C VAL A 432 18.27 -27.77 -20.05
N ASP A 433 19.27 -27.16 -20.71
CA ASP A 433 19.09 -26.15 -21.76
C ASP A 433 18.09 -25.04 -21.41
N ALA A 434 18.09 -24.60 -20.15
CA ALA A 434 17.16 -23.61 -19.63
C ALA A 434 17.63 -22.16 -19.87
N ILE A 435 18.80 -21.91 -20.45
CA ILE A 435 19.36 -20.57 -20.61
C ILE A 435 19.48 -20.21 -22.09
N LYS A 436 18.97 -19.04 -22.46
CA LYS A 436 19.10 -18.47 -23.82
C LYS A 436 19.72 -17.09 -23.76
N ILE A 437 20.34 -16.67 -24.86
CA ILE A 437 20.80 -15.28 -25.05
C ILE A 437 19.80 -14.60 -25.97
N ASP A 438 19.27 -13.47 -25.51
CA ASP A 438 18.41 -12.58 -26.28
C ASP A 438 18.92 -11.15 -26.12
N ASN A 439 19.04 -10.39 -27.21
CA ASN A 439 19.48 -8.99 -27.19
C ASN A 439 20.74 -8.72 -26.35
N ASN A 440 21.82 -9.49 -26.60
CA ASN A 440 23.09 -9.42 -25.87
C ASN A 440 22.99 -9.69 -24.36
N LEU A 441 21.95 -10.40 -23.92
CA LEU A 441 21.72 -10.68 -22.51
C LEU A 441 21.24 -12.11 -22.29
N ALA A 442 21.88 -12.83 -21.36
CA ALA A 442 21.44 -14.16 -20.98
C ALA A 442 20.17 -14.10 -20.10
N ARG A 443 19.23 -15.01 -20.37
CA ARG A 443 17.95 -15.17 -19.65
C ARG A 443 17.71 -16.63 -19.31
N ILE A 444 17.17 -16.88 -18.12
CA ILE A 444 16.84 -18.23 -17.63
C ILE A 444 15.35 -18.46 -17.81
N ASP A 445 14.99 -19.51 -18.53
CA ASP A 445 13.66 -20.08 -18.54
C ASP A 445 13.44 -20.84 -17.22
N HIS A 446 12.70 -20.21 -16.31
CA HIS A 446 12.42 -20.77 -15.00
C HIS A 446 11.49 -21.99 -15.04
N SER A 447 10.79 -22.26 -16.15
CA SER A 447 9.98 -23.48 -16.30
C SER A 447 10.86 -24.72 -16.39
N LYS A 448 12.00 -24.61 -17.09
CA LYS A 448 12.97 -25.70 -17.28
C LYS A 448 14.07 -25.75 -16.23
N CYS A 449 14.42 -24.59 -15.67
CA CYS A 449 15.53 -24.50 -14.72
C CYS A 449 15.27 -25.30 -13.44
N ILE A 450 16.19 -26.20 -13.13
CA ILE A 450 16.23 -27.04 -11.92
C ILE A 450 17.01 -26.39 -10.76
N THR A 451 17.39 -25.11 -10.88
CA THR A 451 18.08 -24.35 -9.81
C THR A 451 19.38 -25.01 -9.33
N CYS A 452 20.18 -25.60 -10.23
CA CYS A 452 21.40 -26.35 -9.88
C CYS A 452 22.61 -25.48 -9.50
N GLY A 453 22.61 -24.19 -9.88
CA GLY A 453 23.67 -23.23 -9.55
C GLY A 453 24.97 -23.37 -10.36
N LEU A 454 25.07 -24.31 -11.30
CA LEU A 454 26.28 -24.51 -12.11
C LEU A 454 26.68 -23.28 -12.94
N CYS A 455 25.68 -22.56 -13.47
CA CYS A 455 25.90 -21.34 -14.23
C CYS A 455 26.52 -20.21 -13.40
N VAL A 456 26.23 -20.16 -12.09
CA VAL A 456 26.77 -19.15 -11.17
C VAL A 456 28.27 -19.33 -11.02
N LYS A 457 28.72 -20.56 -10.74
CA LYS A 457 30.14 -20.90 -10.56
C LYS A 457 31.00 -20.64 -11.80
N LYS A 458 30.43 -20.79 -13.00
CA LYS A 458 31.17 -20.61 -14.27
C LYS A 458 31.01 -19.23 -14.91
N CYS A 459 30.29 -18.29 -14.28
CA CYS A 459 30.10 -16.97 -14.85
C CYS A 459 31.37 -16.12 -14.64
N PRO A 460 32.09 -15.71 -15.70
CA PRO A 460 33.35 -14.98 -15.55
C PRO A 460 33.18 -13.57 -14.97
N THR A 461 31.98 -13.00 -15.07
CA THR A 461 31.67 -11.66 -14.54
C THR A 461 30.83 -11.68 -13.27
N ASN A 462 30.54 -12.86 -12.70
CA ASN A 462 29.65 -13.00 -11.55
C ASN A 462 28.28 -12.32 -11.71
N ALA A 463 27.78 -12.21 -12.94
CA ALA A 463 26.49 -11.56 -13.24
C ALA A 463 25.25 -12.39 -12.82
N ILE A 464 25.44 -13.64 -12.38
CA ILE A 464 24.38 -14.57 -11.99
C ILE A 464 24.41 -14.73 -10.47
N HIS A 465 23.27 -14.57 -9.81
CA HIS A 465 23.14 -14.65 -8.36
C HIS A 465 22.34 -15.89 -7.93
N ASP A 466 22.74 -16.49 -6.81
CA ASP A 466 22.08 -17.65 -6.20
C ASP A 466 21.52 -17.28 -4.81
N TYR A 467 20.19 -17.24 -4.69
CA TYR A 467 19.51 -16.93 -3.42
C TYR A 467 19.29 -18.17 -2.53
N LEU A 468 19.79 -19.36 -2.90
CA LEU A 468 19.58 -20.62 -2.16
C LEU A 468 20.75 -21.01 -1.25
N LEU A 469 21.63 -20.09 -0.88
CA LEU A 469 22.79 -20.41 -0.03
C LEU A 469 22.40 -20.36 1.46
N PRO A 470 22.75 -21.38 2.28
CA PRO A 470 23.50 -22.59 1.93
C PRO A 470 22.64 -23.69 1.31
N ARG A 471 23.15 -24.32 0.23
CA ARG A 471 22.49 -25.46 -0.43
C ARG A 471 22.58 -26.71 0.44
N PRO A 472 21.50 -27.51 0.58
CA PRO A 472 21.59 -28.80 1.26
C PRO A 472 22.53 -29.72 0.49
N LYS A 473 23.33 -30.50 1.21
CA LYS A 473 24.32 -31.42 0.62
C LYS A 473 23.89 -32.85 0.88
N ALA A 474 24.21 -33.74 -0.06
CA ALA A 474 23.96 -35.16 0.11
C ALA A 474 24.89 -35.75 1.20
N SER A 475 24.30 -36.49 2.12
CA SER A 475 24.97 -37.34 3.10
C SER A 475 24.52 -38.78 2.90
N ILE A 476 25.44 -39.73 3.00
CA ILE A 476 25.15 -41.17 2.84
C ILE A 476 25.24 -41.82 4.21
N ASP A 477 24.17 -42.51 4.60
CA ASP A 477 24.10 -43.34 5.81
C ASP A 477 24.85 -44.66 5.57
N PRO A 478 26.00 -44.90 6.24
CA PRO A 478 26.80 -46.09 6.02
C PRO A 478 26.05 -47.39 6.35
N ALA A 479 25.09 -47.35 7.28
CA ALA A 479 24.35 -48.55 7.68
C ALA A 479 23.34 -49.03 6.61
N LYS A 480 22.92 -48.14 5.71
CA LYS A 480 21.91 -48.43 4.67
C LYS A 480 22.49 -48.54 3.27
N CYS A 481 23.72 -48.07 3.06
CA CYS A 481 24.35 -48.08 1.76
C CYS A 481 24.78 -49.49 1.35
N ALA A 482 24.27 -49.96 0.21
CA ALA A 482 24.58 -51.29 -0.33
C ALA A 482 25.54 -51.26 -1.55
N GLY A 483 26.17 -50.10 -1.84
CA GLY A 483 27.17 -50.00 -2.92
C GLY A 483 26.65 -50.29 -4.33
N ILE A 484 25.39 -49.93 -4.64
CA ILE A 484 24.68 -50.27 -5.90
C ILE A 484 25.06 -49.35 -7.09
N ASP A 485 25.98 -48.40 -6.89
CA ASP A 485 26.51 -47.41 -7.86
C ASP A 485 25.50 -46.47 -8.57
N VAL A 486 24.19 -46.60 -8.31
CA VAL A 486 23.14 -45.76 -8.92
C VAL A 486 23.35 -44.26 -8.64
N CYS A 487 23.79 -43.92 -7.42
CA CYS A 487 23.98 -42.53 -7.02
C CYS A 487 25.19 -41.86 -7.70
N ALA A 488 26.28 -42.59 -7.96
CA ALA A 488 27.42 -42.03 -8.67
C ALA A 488 27.09 -41.80 -10.14
N LYS A 489 26.41 -42.75 -10.80
CA LYS A 489 25.98 -42.64 -12.20
C LYS A 489 25.02 -41.47 -12.46
N VAL A 490 24.12 -41.16 -11.53
CA VAL A 490 23.18 -40.03 -11.67
C VAL A 490 23.79 -38.68 -11.27
N CYS A 491 25.01 -38.66 -10.72
CA CYS A 491 25.62 -37.43 -10.22
C CYS A 491 26.14 -36.57 -11.39
N PRO A 492 25.60 -35.35 -11.60
CA PRO A 492 25.95 -34.52 -12.76
C PRO A 492 27.33 -33.84 -12.60
N VAL A 493 27.90 -33.93 -11.40
CA VAL A 493 29.15 -33.27 -11.00
C VAL A 493 30.19 -34.25 -10.49
N ASN A 494 29.92 -35.56 -10.62
CA ASN A 494 30.80 -36.63 -10.14
C ASN A 494 31.28 -36.40 -8.70
N ALA A 495 30.36 -35.99 -7.82
CA ALA A 495 30.63 -35.70 -6.41
C ALA A 495 30.53 -36.94 -5.52
N ILE A 496 30.23 -38.12 -6.08
CA ILE A 496 30.11 -39.37 -5.33
C ILE A 496 31.21 -40.29 -5.82
N SER A 497 32.00 -40.83 -4.89
CA SER A 497 33.07 -41.78 -5.16
C SER A 497 32.84 -43.08 -4.39
N GLY A 498 33.27 -44.20 -4.98
CA GLY A 498 33.22 -45.54 -4.40
C GLY A 498 32.94 -46.59 -5.47
N ASP A 499 33.59 -47.75 -5.35
CA ASP A 499 33.42 -48.88 -6.27
C ASP A 499 32.15 -49.67 -5.97
N VAL A 500 31.71 -50.46 -6.94
CA VAL A 500 30.56 -51.36 -6.80
C VAL A 500 30.78 -52.32 -5.63
N ARG A 501 29.79 -52.44 -4.73
CA ARG A 501 29.85 -53.18 -3.44
C ARG A 501 30.70 -52.53 -2.34
N SER A 502 31.18 -51.30 -2.51
CA SER A 502 31.84 -50.52 -1.46
C SER A 502 30.95 -49.38 -0.94
N LEU A 503 31.30 -48.83 0.23
CA LEU A 503 30.62 -47.67 0.79
C LEU A 503 30.97 -46.42 -0.04
N HIS A 504 29.96 -45.82 -0.67
CA HIS A 504 30.18 -44.57 -1.38
C HIS A 504 30.30 -43.38 -0.42
N LYS A 505 31.13 -42.41 -0.81
CA LYS A 505 31.37 -41.15 -0.11
C LYS A 505 31.00 -39.97 -0.98
N VAL A 506 30.43 -38.92 -0.38
CA VAL A 506 30.10 -37.67 -1.06
C VAL A 506 31.22 -36.64 -0.82
N ASP A 507 31.79 -36.13 -1.89
CA ASP A 507 32.64 -34.94 -1.89
C ASP A 507 31.76 -33.70 -1.68
N GLN A 508 31.80 -33.15 -0.46
CA GLN A 508 31.01 -32.00 -0.05
C GLN A 508 31.37 -30.72 -0.81
N THR A 509 32.58 -30.62 -1.38
CA THR A 509 33.03 -29.46 -2.15
C THR A 509 32.40 -29.45 -3.55
N LYS A 510 32.32 -30.62 -4.19
CA LYS A 510 31.75 -30.81 -5.53
C LYS A 510 30.23 -30.91 -5.52
N CYS A 511 29.64 -31.45 -4.46
CA CYS A 511 28.19 -31.65 -4.36
C CYS A 511 27.43 -30.32 -4.53
N ILE A 512 26.53 -30.26 -5.51
CA ILE A 512 25.72 -29.06 -5.82
C ILE A 512 24.33 -29.06 -5.17
N GLY A 513 24.01 -30.09 -4.39
CA GLY A 513 22.76 -30.15 -3.65
C GLY A 513 21.52 -30.42 -4.51
N CYS A 514 21.67 -31.12 -5.65
CA CYS A 514 20.57 -31.32 -6.62
C CYS A 514 19.54 -32.39 -6.23
N GLY A 515 19.80 -33.22 -5.21
CA GLY A 515 18.87 -34.26 -4.75
C GLY A 515 18.68 -35.47 -5.69
N MET A 516 19.29 -35.49 -6.88
CA MET A 516 19.09 -36.59 -7.85
C MET A 516 19.56 -37.95 -7.32
N CYS A 517 20.61 -37.98 -6.50
CA CYS A 517 21.10 -39.20 -5.86
C CYS A 517 20.13 -39.73 -4.79
N GLU A 518 19.53 -38.85 -3.99
CA GLU A 518 18.50 -39.19 -3.00
C GLU A 518 17.25 -39.78 -3.68
N ALA A 519 16.75 -39.09 -4.72
CA ALA A 519 15.55 -39.51 -5.45
C ALA A 519 15.69 -40.88 -6.13
N ARG A 520 16.91 -41.29 -6.49
CA ARG A 520 17.19 -42.54 -7.19
C ARG A 520 17.75 -43.66 -6.31
N CYS A 521 18.01 -43.41 -5.02
CA CYS A 521 18.59 -44.43 -4.13
C CYS A 521 17.55 -45.50 -3.74
N PRO A 522 17.70 -46.78 -4.16
CA PRO A 522 16.70 -47.81 -3.86
C PRO A 522 16.59 -48.14 -2.37
N LYS A 523 17.71 -48.01 -1.64
CA LYS A 523 17.79 -48.26 -0.20
C LYS A 523 17.49 -47.01 0.66
N LYS A 524 17.16 -45.87 0.03
CA LYS A 524 16.96 -44.57 0.71
C LYS A 524 18.08 -44.25 1.71
N ALA A 525 19.32 -44.60 1.34
CA ALA A 525 20.51 -44.42 2.17
C ALA A 525 21.10 -43.00 2.09
N ILE A 526 20.51 -42.11 1.30
CA ILE A 526 21.01 -40.76 1.05
C ILE A 526 19.99 -39.76 1.58
N THR A 527 20.46 -38.79 2.34
CA THR A 527 19.65 -37.69 2.85
C THR A 527 20.27 -36.35 2.48
N MET A 528 19.43 -35.37 2.17
CA MET A 528 19.86 -34.00 1.90
C MET A 528 19.94 -33.21 3.20
N VAL A 529 21.14 -33.06 3.74
CA VAL A 529 21.39 -32.35 5.00
C VAL A 529 21.64 -30.87 4.70
N SER A 530 20.85 -29.98 5.30
CA SER A 530 21.13 -28.55 5.26
C SER A 530 22.45 -28.29 5.99
N ALA A 531 23.27 -27.36 5.50
CA ALA A 531 24.54 -27.02 6.14
C ALA A 531 24.38 -26.40 7.56
N ALA A 532 23.15 -26.27 8.08
CA ALA A 532 22.83 -25.71 9.38
C ALA A 532 22.84 -26.80 10.47
N GLY A 533 24.04 -27.31 10.75
CA GLY A 533 24.36 -28.11 11.93
C GLY A 533 25.11 -27.30 13.00
N SER A 534 24.79 -26.01 13.15
CA SER A 534 25.21 -25.20 14.30
C SER A 534 24.03 -24.33 14.73
N SER A 535 23.49 -24.64 15.91
CA SER A 535 22.61 -23.83 16.77
C SER A 535 21.94 -22.58 16.17
N ALA A 536 20.60 -22.53 16.31
CA ALA A 536 19.86 -21.28 16.40
C ALA A 536 20.58 -20.30 17.37
N GLY A 537 21.17 -19.25 16.82
CA GLY A 537 21.90 -18.25 17.60
C GLY A 537 22.74 -17.34 16.71
N LYS A 538 22.20 -16.15 16.39
CA LYS A 538 22.93 -14.94 15.96
C LYS A 538 24.18 -15.18 15.08
N THR A 539 24.01 -15.49 13.80
CA THR A 539 25.07 -15.17 12.81
C THR A 539 24.90 -13.72 12.39
N SER A 540 25.89 -12.92 12.76
CA SER A 540 25.98 -11.49 12.55
C SER A 540 25.94 -11.11 11.06
N GLU A 541 25.37 -9.95 10.79
CA GLU A 541 25.20 -9.31 9.47
C GLU A 541 26.52 -9.00 8.73
N LYS A 542 27.68 -9.51 9.15
CA LYS A 542 29.00 -9.09 8.67
C LYS A 542 29.51 -9.78 7.40
N GLU A 543 28.97 -10.95 7.02
CA GLU A 543 29.48 -11.65 5.81
C GLU A 543 28.70 -11.36 4.52
N MET A 544 27.60 -10.60 4.60
CA MET A 544 26.87 -10.16 3.40
C MET A 544 27.40 -8.82 2.84
N ALA A 545 28.51 -8.32 3.41
CA ALA A 545 29.21 -7.10 2.99
C ALA A 545 30.45 -7.37 2.11
N ALA A 546 30.77 -8.63 1.83
CA ALA A 546 31.97 -8.99 1.06
C ALA A 546 31.65 -9.92 -0.13
N VAL A 547 30.66 -9.56 -0.96
CA VAL A 547 30.61 -9.97 -2.37
C VAL A 547 30.05 -8.86 -3.23
#